data_AF-A0A6A0A102-F1
#
_entry.id   AF-A0A6A0A102-F1
#
_cell.length_a   1.000
_cell.length_b   1.000
_cell.length_c   1.000
_cell.angle_alpha   90.00
_cell.angle_beta   90.00
_cell.angle_gamma   90.00
#
_symmetry.space_group_name_H-M   'P 1'
#
loop_
_entity.id
_entity.type
_entity.pdbx_description
1 polymer ?
#
loop_
_entity_poly.entity_id
_entity_poly.type
_entity_poly.pdbx_seq_one_letter_code
_entity_poly.pdbx_strand_id
1 'polypeptide(L)'
;MIGDLASAGVLMDLQPFINGDAKQVVDWNDLQPYQRTVSSVYKEQVVGIPTAENPFIMYINWPLLTSAYNISRPTLSQPGRLSFYPDTWQELISVMQRVNATASDPATGLPRHALCLPLQISITFLLQAVMASIMQTQGYTQSFLYDPLTLEPLTNNTAMQQALRITSELFPFIRTFESADVVDMSQCAIALAGDEVFKSLGASRSNRQFMGQLSMSPLPASTDVLDRSTMQLVPCTQELCNSQRATQLGGQLANLSPCRHRASVFLGMSSQVPEQLKSATYNLIAFIGLLALEGGQDPIQQPGLNAWRSQGYNYSDVV
;
A
#
# COMPACT_ATOMS: atom_id res chain seq x y z
N MET A 1 0.09 13.32 -14.47
CA MET A 1 -0.65 14.56 -14.17
C MET A 1 0.21 15.62 -13.47
N ILE A 2 0.75 15.41 -12.25
CA ILE A 2 1.58 16.45 -11.59
C ILE A 2 2.85 16.80 -12.40
N GLY A 3 3.52 15.80 -12.97
CA GLY A 3 4.66 16.00 -13.87
C GLY A 3 4.29 16.77 -15.14
N ASP A 4 3.11 16.51 -15.72
CA ASP A 4 2.64 17.22 -16.92
C ASP A 4 2.38 18.70 -16.62
N LEU A 5 1.69 18.98 -15.50
CA LEU A 5 1.40 20.34 -15.04
C LEU A 5 2.69 21.09 -14.69
N ALA A 6 3.63 20.44 -13.99
CA ALA A 6 4.93 21.02 -13.69
C ALA A 6 5.76 21.27 -14.97
N SER A 7 5.71 20.35 -15.93
CA SER A 7 6.38 20.51 -17.23
C SER A 7 5.84 21.70 -18.04
N ALA A 8 4.54 21.99 -17.91
CA ALA A 8 3.89 23.13 -18.54
C ALA A 8 4.15 24.46 -17.80
N GLY A 9 4.86 24.45 -16.67
CA GLY A 9 5.17 25.65 -15.89
C GLY A 9 3.94 26.26 -15.19
N VAL A 10 2.87 25.49 -15.01
CA VAL A 10 1.64 25.98 -14.37
C VAL A 10 1.62 25.79 -12.86
N LEU A 11 2.61 25.07 -12.30
CA LEU A 11 2.79 24.89 -10.86
C LEU A 11 3.98 25.72 -10.37
N MET A 12 3.82 26.31 -9.19
CA MET A 12 4.86 27.05 -8.48
C MET A 12 5.73 26.10 -7.65
N ASP A 13 7.02 26.42 -7.52
CA ASP A 13 7.89 25.79 -6.53
C ASP A 13 7.50 26.25 -5.12
N LEU A 14 7.12 25.29 -4.29
CA LEU A 14 6.69 25.46 -2.91
C LEU A 14 7.86 25.43 -1.93
N GLN A 15 9.07 25.00 -2.35
CA GLN A 15 10.23 24.89 -1.47
C GLN A 15 10.56 26.20 -0.72
N PRO A 16 10.50 27.40 -1.33
CA PRO A 16 10.74 28.66 -0.60
C PRO A 16 9.72 28.91 0.52
N PHE A 17 8.47 28.52 0.31
CA PHE A 17 7.40 28.69 1.30
C PHE A 17 7.55 27.69 2.45
N ILE A 18 7.91 26.44 2.13
CA ILE A 18 8.22 25.40 3.12
C ILE A 18 9.40 25.83 3.99
N ASN A 19 10.49 26.31 3.39
CA ASN A 19 11.67 26.77 4.13
C ASN A 19 11.39 28.03 4.97
N GLY A 20 10.47 28.88 4.49
CA GLY A 20 10.04 30.09 5.20
C GLY A 20 8.96 29.85 6.26
N ASP A 21 8.41 28.64 6.37
CA ASP A 21 7.37 28.30 7.33
C ASP A 21 7.97 28.09 8.73
N ALA A 22 8.06 29.19 9.48
CA ALA A 22 8.56 29.18 10.85
C ALA A 22 7.75 28.28 11.81
N LYS A 23 6.52 27.92 11.45
CA LYS A 23 5.67 27.04 12.25
C LYS A 23 5.80 25.57 11.85
N GLN A 24 6.48 25.28 10.74
CA GLN A 24 6.60 23.94 10.16
C GLN A 24 5.24 23.23 10.10
N VAL A 25 4.20 23.94 9.62
CA VAL A 25 2.84 23.38 9.52
C VAL A 25 2.84 22.15 8.62
N VAL A 26 3.68 22.19 7.59
CA VAL A 26 4.13 20.97 6.90
C VAL A 26 5.56 20.70 7.36
N ASP A 27 5.72 19.77 8.30
CA ASP A 27 7.06 19.25 8.61
C ASP A 27 7.54 18.38 7.44
N TRP A 28 8.19 19.02 6.47
CA TRP A 28 8.65 18.39 5.25
C TRP A 28 9.62 17.23 5.50
N ASN A 29 10.34 17.26 6.62
CA ASN A 29 11.29 16.20 6.97
C ASN A 29 10.60 14.99 7.61
N ASP A 30 9.41 15.17 8.17
CA ASP A 30 8.60 14.08 8.74
C ASP A 30 7.82 13.29 7.67
N LEU A 31 7.72 13.84 6.44
CA LEU A 31 7.15 13.11 5.31
C LEU A 31 8.00 11.89 4.93
N GLN A 32 7.34 10.85 4.44
CA GLN A 32 8.02 9.65 3.99
C GLN A 32 9.02 9.98 2.87
N PRO A 33 10.18 9.30 2.80
CA PRO A 33 11.22 9.61 1.82
C PRO A 33 10.72 9.65 0.37
N TYR A 34 9.83 8.74 -0.02
CA TYR A 34 9.23 8.75 -1.36
C TYR A 34 8.40 10.01 -1.63
N GLN A 35 7.67 10.51 -0.62
CA GLN A 35 6.82 11.69 -0.77
C GLN A 35 7.67 12.93 -1.02
N ARG A 36 8.65 13.17 -0.15
CA ARG A 36 9.48 14.38 -0.18
C ARG A 36 10.52 14.41 -1.30
N THR A 37 10.95 13.25 -1.81
CA THR A 37 12.05 13.19 -2.82
C THR A 37 11.59 12.80 -4.23
N VAL A 38 10.44 12.13 -4.37
CA VAL A 38 9.98 11.64 -5.67
C VAL A 38 8.58 12.15 -6.00
N SER A 39 7.57 11.88 -5.17
CA SER A 39 6.19 12.08 -5.61
C SER A 39 5.75 13.55 -5.65
N SER A 40 6.36 14.41 -4.83
CA SER A 40 6.08 15.84 -4.77
C SER A 40 7.02 16.71 -5.60
N VAL A 41 8.00 16.11 -6.27
CA VAL A 41 9.13 16.83 -6.87
C VAL A 41 9.12 16.70 -8.40
N TYR A 42 9.38 17.79 -9.09
CA TYR A 42 9.64 17.80 -10.54
C TYR A 42 10.80 18.73 -10.87
N LYS A 43 11.84 18.24 -11.55
CA LYS A 43 13.08 18.99 -11.82
C LYS A 43 13.61 19.72 -10.58
N GLU A 44 13.71 19.00 -9.47
CA GLU A 44 14.19 19.49 -8.16
C GLU A 44 13.30 20.54 -7.47
N GLN A 45 12.14 20.88 -8.04
CA GLN A 45 11.17 21.80 -7.44
C GLN A 45 10.08 21.02 -6.70
N VAL A 46 9.66 21.53 -5.54
CA VAL A 46 8.52 20.96 -4.81
C VAL A 46 7.24 21.55 -5.40
N VAL A 47 6.51 20.76 -6.18
CA VAL A 47 5.35 21.24 -6.95
C VAL A 47 4.01 20.85 -6.33
N GLY A 48 4.02 20.14 -5.20
CA GLY A 48 2.81 19.81 -4.46
C GLY A 48 3.06 19.24 -3.07
N ILE A 49 2.19 19.58 -2.13
CA ILE A 49 2.15 19.02 -0.78
C ILE A 49 1.19 17.82 -0.78
N PRO A 50 1.62 16.62 -0.33
CA PRO A 50 0.74 15.46 -0.27
C PRO A 50 -0.33 15.67 0.81
N THR A 51 -1.58 15.31 0.49
CA THR A 51 -2.71 15.43 1.43
C THR A 51 -3.44 14.12 1.67
N ALA A 52 -3.08 13.03 1.02
CA ALA A 52 -3.67 11.74 1.35
C ALA A 52 -2.75 10.64 0.85
N GLU A 53 -2.49 9.67 1.72
CA GLU A 53 -1.89 8.40 1.34
C GLU A 53 -2.98 7.34 1.27
N ASN A 54 -2.91 6.53 0.23
CA ASN A 54 -3.81 5.42 0.00
C ASN A 54 -2.96 4.15 -0.02
N PRO A 55 -2.50 3.65 1.14
CA PRO A 55 -1.64 2.47 1.18
C PRO A 55 -2.42 1.27 0.65
N PHE A 56 -1.78 0.39 -0.11
CA PHE A 56 -2.40 -0.88 -0.48
C PHE A 56 -1.95 -1.95 0.51
N ILE A 57 -2.89 -2.48 1.27
CA ILE A 57 -2.61 -3.39 2.38
C ILE A 57 -3.58 -4.56 2.38
N MET A 58 -3.24 -5.59 3.15
CA MET A 58 -4.00 -6.82 3.26
C MET A 58 -4.75 -6.89 4.59
N TYR A 59 -6.05 -7.12 4.50
CA TYR A 59 -6.96 -7.35 5.61
C TYR A 59 -7.35 -8.83 5.66
N ILE A 60 -7.21 -9.46 6.82
CA ILE A 60 -7.39 -10.90 7.00
C ILE A 60 -8.50 -11.18 8.01
N ASN A 61 -9.48 -12.00 7.61
CA ASN A 61 -10.57 -12.43 8.49
C ASN A 61 -10.20 -13.75 9.20
N TRP A 62 -9.42 -13.65 10.28
CA TRP A 62 -8.94 -14.82 11.02
C TRP A 62 -10.03 -15.70 11.62
N PRO A 63 -11.11 -15.15 12.23
CA PRO A 63 -12.20 -15.99 12.71
C PRO A 63 -12.81 -16.86 11.60
N LEU A 64 -13.01 -16.30 10.41
CA LEU A 64 -13.49 -17.03 9.25
C LEU A 64 -12.48 -18.08 8.78
N LEU A 65 -11.22 -17.70 8.57
CA LEU A 65 -10.16 -18.62 8.15
C LEU A 65 -9.99 -19.80 9.11
N THR A 66 -10.05 -19.53 10.41
CA THR A 66 -9.89 -20.55 11.45
C THR A 66 -11.12 -21.48 11.47
N SER A 67 -12.32 -20.92 11.57
CA SER A 67 -13.55 -21.71 11.80
C SER A 67 -14.06 -22.44 10.55
N ALA A 68 -14.00 -21.81 9.38
CA ALA A 68 -14.57 -22.36 8.15
C ALA A 68 -13.53 -23.12 7.30
N TYR A 69 -12.26 -22.77 7.42
CA TYR A 69 -11.20 -23.29 6.54
C TYR A 69 -10.08 -24.03 7.27
N ASN A 70 -10.10 -24.03 8.61
CA ASN A 70 -9.06 -24.62 9.45
C ASN A 70 -7.67 -24.06 9.11
N ILE A 71 -7.61 -22.76 8.85
CA ILE A 71 -6.39 -21.98 8.61
C ILE A 71 -6.20 -21.07 9.82
N SER A 72 -5.28 -21.46 10.71
CA SER A 72 -5.01 -20.74 11.95
C SER A 72 -3.94 -19.68 11.76
N ARG A 73 -4.03 -18.60 12.54
CA ARG A 73 -2.97 -17.60 12.64
C ARG A 73 -1.67 -18.26 13.12
N PRO A 74 -0.53 -18.08 12.42
CA PRO A 74 0.75 -18.59 12.88
C PRO A 74 1.12 -18.01 14.26
N THR A 75 1.69 -18.83 15.13
CA THR A 75 2.24 -18.36 16.40
C THR A 75 3.60 -17.71 16.17
N LEU A 76 3.79 -16.49 16.69
CA LEU A 76 5.01 -15.67 16.61
C LEU A 76 6.28 -16.28 17.24
N SER A 77 6.20 -17.48 17.81
CA SER A 77 7.32 -18.18 18.43
C SER A 77 8.27 -18.85 17.43
N GLN A 78 7.96 -18.84 16.12
CA GLN A 78 8.81 -19.40 15.08
C GLN A 78 9.80 -18.34 14.54
N PRO A 79 11.12 -18.57 14.60
CA PRO A 79 12.10 -17.69 13.99
C PRO A 79 11.83 -17.49 12.48
N GLY A 80 11.76 -16.23 12.03
CA GLY A 80 11.56 -15.89 10.62
C GLY A 80 10.12 -15.91 10.12
N ARG A 81 9.12 -15.86 11.01
CA ARG A 81 7.71 -15.60 10.68
C ARG A 81 7.35 -14.19 11.16
N LEU A 82 6.76 -13.37 10.29
CA LEU A 82 6.21 -12.09 10.71
C LEU A 82 4.87 -12.29 11.43
N SER A 83 4.40 -11.27 12.15
CA SER A 83 3.11 -11.24 12.87
C SER A 83 1.88 -11.39 11.97
N PHE A 84 2.10 -11.38 10.66
CA PHE A 84 1.11 -11.44 9.60
C PHE A 84 1.28 -12.70 8.76
N TYR A 85 0.22 -13.16 8.10
CA TYR A 85 0.22 -14.32 7.20
C TYR A 85 -1.04 -14.23 6.33
N PRO A 86 -0.99 -14.52 5.02
CA PRO A 86 0.16 -15.02 4.24
C PRO A 86 1.28 -14.00 4.02
N ASP A 87 2.53 -14.47 4.04
CA ASP A 87 3.73 -13.62 3.97
C ASP A 87 4.26 -13.46 2.54
N THR A 88 3.98 -14.42 1.67
CA THR A 88 4.40 -14.45 0.26
C THR A 88 3.22 -14.62 -0.69
N TRP A 89 3.39 -14.22 -1.96
CA TRP A 89 2.35 -14.40 -2.97
C TRP A 89 1.96 -15.87 -3.15
N GLN A 90 2.92 -16.80 -3.06
CA GLN A 90 2.68 -18.24 -3.15
C GLN A 90 1.87 -18.77 -1.97
N GLU A 91 2.12 -18.27 -0.75
CA GLU A 91 1.30 -18.59 0.41
C GLU A 91 -0.12 -18.02 0.26
N LEU A 92 -0.28 -16.80 -0.26
CA LEU A 92 -1.60 -16.23 -0.54
C LEU A 92 -2.37 -17.09 -1.55
N ILE A 93 -1.72 -17.49 -2.65
CA ILE A 93 -2.31 -18.42 -3.64
C ILE A 93 -2.75 -19.71 -2.95
N SER A 94 -1.89 -20.30 -2.10
CA SER A 94 -2.18 -21.55 -1.38
C SER A 94 -3.37 -21.41 -0.42
N VAL A 95 -3.45 -20.29 0.31
CA VAL A 95 -4.60 -19.96 1.18
C VAL A 95 -5.87 -19.86 0.35
N MET A 96 -5.84 -19.12 -0.76
CA MET A 96 -7.03 -18.91 -1.58
C MET A 96 -7.49 -20.17 -2.31
N GLN A 97 -6.56 -21.03 -2.75
CA GLN A 97 -6.88 -22.36 -3.27
C GLN A 97 -7.62 -23.22 -2.23
N ARG A 98 -7.17 -23.20 -0.97
CA ARG A 98 -7.83 -23.94 0.12
C ARG A 98 -9.21 -23.37 0.46
N VAL A 99 -9.35 -22.05 0.49
CA VAL A 99 -10.64 -21.37 0.66
C VAL A 99 -11.62 -21.77 -0.45
N ASN A 100 -11.15 -21.78 -1.70
CA ASN A 100 -11.97 -22.15 -2.85
C ASN A 100 -12.39 -23.64 -2.84
N ALA A 101 -11.46 -24.54 -2.51
CA ALA A 101 -11.71 -25.99 -2.50
C ALA A 101 -12.73 -26.42 -1.44
N THR A 102 -12.88 -25.66 -0.36
CA THR A 102 -13.68 -26.06 0.80
C THR A 102 -15.12 -25.52 0.76
N ALA A 103 -15.39 -24.49 -0.04
CA ALA A 103 -16.66 -23.78 0.03
C ALA A 103 -17.13 -23.22 -1.31
N SER A 104 -17.76 -24.06 -2.14
CA SER A 104 -18.66 -23.57 -3.18
C SER A 104 -19.98 -23.12 -2.56
N ASP A 105 -20.46 -21.95 -2.96
CA ASP A 105 -21.84 -21.53 -2.74
C ASP A 105 -22.75 -22.50 -3.51
N PRO A 106 -23.67 -23.23 -2.84
CA PRO A 106 -24.54 -24.20 -3.51
C PRO A 106 -25.47 -23.56 -4.54
N ALA A 107 -25.78 -22.26 -4.41
CA ALA A 107 -26.68 -21.54 -5.30
C ALA A 107 -25.99 -20.94 -6.52
N THR A 108 -24.73 -20.53 -6.39
CA THR A 108 -23.98 -19.84 -7.46
C THR A 108 -22.82 -20.65 -8.03
N GLY A 109 -22.37 -21.70 -7.34
CA GLY A 109 -21.19 -22.49 -7.71
C GLY A 109 -19.85 -21.78 -7.48
N LEU A 110 -19.86 -20.53 -7.02
CA LEU A 110 -18.66 -19.72 -6.79
C LEU A 110 -18.09 -19.93 -5.38
N PRO A 111 -16.79 -19.65 -5.14
CA PRO A 111 -16.26 -19.64 -3.77
C PRO A 111 -17.07 -18.71 -2.86
N ARG A 112 -17.54 -19.23 -1.71
CA ARG A 112 -18.36 -18.48 -0.74
C ARG A 112 -17.65 -17.22 -0.25
N HIS A 113 -16.34 -17.32 -0.03
CA HIS A 113 -15.49 -16.21 0.37
C HIS A 113 -14.35 -16.04 -0.63
N ALA A 114 -14.04 -14.78 -0.95
CA ALA A 114 -13.13 -14.43 -2.02
C ALA A 114 -11.87 -13.71 -1.50
N LEU A 115 -10.93 -13.49 -2.42
CA LEU A 115 -9.90 -12.46 -2.33
C LEU A 115 -10.52 -11.16 -2.85
N CYS A 116 -10.82 -10.24 -1.95
CA CYS A 116 -11.61 -9.07 -2.30
C CYS A 116 -10.74 -7.89 -2.70
N LEU A 117 -11.16 -7.20 -3.76
CA LEU A 117 -10.66 -5.92 -4.20
C LEU A 117 -11.84 -4.93 -4.25
N PRO A 118 -11.66 -3.64 -3.94
CA PRO A 118 -12.80 -2.71 -3.96
C PRO A 118 -13.32 -2.46 -5.37
N LEU A 119 -12.45 -2.34 -6.37
CA LEU A 119 -12.80 -2.06 -7.77
C LEU A 119 -12.10 -3.05 -8.71
N GLN A 120 -12.65 -3.28 -9.89
CA GLN A 120 -12.08 -4.08 -10.97
C GLN A 120 -10.77 -3.47 -11.46
N ILE A 121 -10.69 -2.14 -11.56
CA ILE A 121 -9.44 -1.45 -11.87
C ILE A 121 -8.34 -1.76 -10.84
N SER A 122 -8.70 -2.17 -9.62
CA SER A 122 -7.72 -2.52 -8.59
C SER A 122 -6.93 -3.79 -8.88
N ILE A 123 -7.31 -4.58 -9.90
CA ILE A 123 -6.46 -5.64 -10.43
C ILE A 123 -5.15 -5.08 -10.99
N THR A 124 -5.17 -3.84 -11.52
CA THR A 124 -3.93 -3.17 -11.96
C THR A 124 -3.00 -2.85 -10.78
N PHE A 125 -3.56 -2.45 -9.62
CA PHE A 125 -2.77 -2.24 -8.40
C PHE A 125 -2.25 -3.57 -7.83
N LEU A 126 -3.02 -4.66 -7.95
CA LEU A 126 -2.53 -6.00 -7.61
C LEU A 126 -1.32 -6.39 -8.49
N LEU A 127 -1.43 -6.22 -9.81
CA LEU A 127 -0.30 -6.51 -10.70
C LEU A 127 0.90 -5.62 -10.36
N GLN A 128 0.70 -4.32 -10.12
CA GLN A 128 1.77 -3.41 -9.72
C GLN A 128 2.42 -3.80 -8.40
N ALA A 129 1.64 -4.24 -7.41
CA ALA A 129 2.16 -4.75 -6.15
C ALA A 129 3.06 -5.98 -6.35
N VAL A 130 2.59 -6.96 -7.12
CA VAL A 130 3.39 -8.14 -7.47
C VAL A 130 4.67 -7.73 -8.19
N MET A 131 4.56 -6.90 -9.24
CA MET A 131 5.71 -6.39 -9.99
C MET A 131 6.70 -5.65 -9.09
N ALA A 132 6.22 -4.77 -8.19
CA ALA A 132 7.08 -4.02 -7.30
C ALA A 132 7.85 -4.93 -6.33
N SER A 133 7.22 -5.97 -5.79
CA SER A 133 7.92 -6.95 -4.95
C SER A 133 8.99 -7.76 -5.70
N ILE A 134 8.83 -8.00 -7.00
CA ILE A 134 9.78 -8.79 -7.80
C ILE A 134 10.87 -7.89 -8.40
N MET A 135 10.52 -6.69 -8.88
CA MET A 135 11.35 -5.90 -9.80
C MET A 135 11.93 -4.62 -9.18
N GLN A 136 11.49 -4.27 -7.97
CA GLN A 136 11.94 -3.10 -7.21
C GLN A 136 12.69 -3.52 -5.93
N THR A 137 13.93 -3.95 -6.06
CA THR A 137 14.77 -4.47 -4.97
C THR A 137 15.61 -3.41 -4.24
N GLN A 138 15.84 -2.24 -4.85
CA GLN A 138 16.73 -1.18 -4.33
C GLN A 138 15.97 0.04 -3.77
N GLY A 139 14.71 -0.14 -3.35
CA GLY A 139 13.92 0.97 -2.80
C GLY A 139 13.16 1.75 -3.85
N TYR A 140 12.59 2.89 -3.44
CA TYR A 140 11.63 3.66 -4.24
C TYR A 140 12.26 4.48 -5.38
N THR A 141 13.59 4.60 -5.41
CA THR A 141 14.36 5.27 -6.48
C THR A 141 14.53 4.38 -7.71
N GLN A 142 14.28 3.08 -7.56
CA GLN A 142 14.28 2.13 -8.65
C GLN A 142 12.87 1.99 -9.21
N SER A 143 12.70 1.99 -10.53
CA SER A 143 11.37 1.79 -11.17
C SER A 143 11.18 0.34 -11.56
N PHE A 144 9.95 -0.20 -11.47
CA PHE A 144 9.63 -1.56 -11.91
C PHE A 144 9.09 -1.65 -13.35
N LEU A 145 8.81 -0.51 -14.00
CA LEU A 145 8.28 -0.47 -15.37
C LEU A 145 9.33 -0.11 -16.42
N TYR A 146 10.21 0.82 -16.07
CA TYR A 146 11.22 1.37 -16.97
C TYR A 146 12.54 1.51 -16.21
N ASP A 147 13.66 1.36 -16.91
CA ASP A 147 14.94 1.73 -16.34
C ASP A 147 15.01 3.25 -16.17
N PRO A 148 15.34 3.77 -14.97
CA PRO A 148 15.26 5.21 -14.70
C PRO A 148 16.33 6.03 -15.44
N LEU A 149 17.38 5.41 -15.98
CA LEU A 149 18.46 6.09 -16.70
C LEU A 149 18.23 6.06 -18.22
N THR A 150 17.83 4.90 -18.75
CA THR A 150 17.69 4.68 -20.20
C THR A 150 16.26 4.81 -20.69
N LEU A 151 15.28 4.77 -19.80
CA LEU A 151 13.84 4.69 -20.10
C LEU A 151 13.43 3.44 -20.89
N GLU A 152 14.30 2.43 -20.97
CA GLU A 152 13.97 1.17 -21.59
C GLU A 152 12.93 0.40 -20.76
N PRO A 153 11.92 -0.23 -21.39
CA PRO A 153 10.92 -1.02 -20.67
C PRO A 153 11.55 -2.23 -19.97
N LEU A 154 11.21 -2.44 -18.70
CA LEU A 154 11.67 -3.58 -17.89
C LEU A 154 10.71 -4.77 -17.94
N THR A 155 9.76 -4.81 -18.87
CA THR A 155 8.68 -5.80 -18.86
C THR A 155 8.95 -7.04 -19.71
N ASN A 156 9.98 -7.03 -20.57
CA ASN A 156 10.32 -8.18 -21.40
C ASN A 156 11.38 -9.08 -20.74
N ASN A 157 11.02 -9.74 -19.63
CA ASN A 157 11.90 -10.66 -18.90
C ASN A 157 11.11 -11.72 -18.13
N THR A 158 11.84 -12.68 -17.54
CA THR A 158 11.26 -13.77 -16.74
C THR A 158 10.58 -13.28 -15.45
N ALA A 159 10.99 -12.12 -14.92
CA ALA A 159 10.35 -11.53 -13.75
C ALA A 159 8.92 -11.04 -14.04
N MET A 160 8.69 -10.41 -15.20
CA MET A 160 7.35 -10.02 -15.63
C MET A 160 6.47 -11.25 -15.90
N GLN A 161 7.04 -12.32 -16.49
CA GLN A 161 6.31 -13.57 -16.68
C GLN A 161 5.84 -14.15 -15.33
N GLN A 162 6.70 -14.12 -14.31
CA GLN A 162 6.33 -14.55 -12.96
C GLN A 162 5.27 -13.64 -12.32
N ALA A 163 5.36 -12.31 -12.51
CA ALA A 163 4.36 -11.39 -12.01
C ALA A 163 2.97 -11.67 -12.62
N LEU A 164 2.91 -11.83 -13.95
CA LEU A 164 1.68 -12.18 -14.66
C LEU A 164 1.14 -13.54 -14.22
N ARG A 165 2.01 -14.53 -14.02
CA ARG A 165 1.63 -15.85 -13.52
C ARG A 165 0.97 -15.76 -12.14
N ILE A 166 1.59 -15.07 -11.18
CA ILE A 166 1.03 -14.88 -9.83
C ILE A 166 -0.33 -14.19 -9.91
N THR A 167 -0.44 -13.09 -10.66
CA THR A 167 -1.72 -12.37 -10.81
C THR A 167 -2.78 -13.26 -11.47
N SER A 168 -2.40 -14.06 -12.48
CA SER A 168 -3.31 -15.00 -13.15
C SER A 168 -3.75 -16.15 -12.23
N GLU A 169 -2.87 -16.65 -11.35
CA GLU A 169 -3.21 -17.70 -10.39
C GLU A 169 -4.16 -17.19 -9.30
N LEU A 170 -4.10 -15.90 -8.95
CA LEU A 170 -5.02 -15.27 -8.00
C LEU A 170 -6.37 -14.91 -8.62
N PHE A 171 -6.41 -14.64 -9.93
CA PHE A 171 -7.58 -14.13 -10.64
C PHE A 171 -8.88 -14.92 -10.39
N PRO A 172 -8.91 -16.27 -10.37
CA PRO A 172 -10.13 -17.03 -10.13
C PRO A 172 -10.75 -16.82 -8.74
N PHE A 173 -9.98 -16.28 -7.79
CA PHE A 173 -10.44 -16.04 -6.43
C PHE A 173 -10.91 -14.61 -6.20
N ILE A 174 -10.75 -13.73 -7.19
CA ILE A 174 -11.00 -12.30 -7.02
C ILE A 174 -12.51 -12.00 -7.04
N ARG A 175 -12.95 -11.18 -6.09
CA ARG A 175 -14.27 -10.53 -6.09
C ARG A 175 -14.10 -9.02 -5.98
N THR A 176 -14.82 -8.28 -6.83
CA THR A 176 -14.78 -6.80 -6.88
C THR A 176 -16.10 -6.20 -6.43
N PHE A 177 -16.08 -4.96 -5.90
CA PHE A 177 -17.23 -4.30 -5.28
C PHE A 177 -17.54 -2.94 -5.93
N GLU A 178 -17.70 -2.92 -7.27
CA GLU A 178 -17.91 -1.71 -8.09
C GLU A 178 -18.99 -0.75 -7.59
N SER A 179 -20.08 -1.29 -7.03
CA SER A 179 -21.24 -0.49 -6.59
C SER A 179 -21.24 -0.18 -5.09
N ALA A 180 -20.19 -0.58 -4.36
CA ALA A 180 -20.09 -0.34 -2.93
C ALA A 180 -18.98 0.68 -2.63
N ASP A 181 -19.22 1.53 -1.64
CA ASP A 181 -18.24 2.51 -1.17
C ASP A 181 -16.99 1.83 -0.56
N VAL A 182 -17.16 0.62 -0.03
CA VAL A 182 -16.12 -0.18 0.65
C VAL A 182 -16.35 -1.66 0.41
N VAL A 183 -15.27 -2.46 0.41
CA VAL A 183 -15.32 -3.93 0.41
C VAL A 183 -16.18 -4.44 1.59
N ASP A 184 -17.10 -5.36 1.30
CA ASP A 184 -17.89 -6.06 2.32
C ASP A 184 -17.12 -7.29 2.83
N MET A 185 -16.56 -7.19 4.04
CA MET A 185 -15.72 -8.25 4.62
C MET A 185 -16.49 -9.52 4.97
N SER A 186 -17.83 -9.52 4.95
CA SER A 186 -18.62 -10.75 5.12
C SER A 186 -18.49 -11.71 3.94
N GLN A 187 -18.04 -11.20 2.79
CA GLN A 187 -17.83 -11.96 1.56
C GLN A 187 -16.35 -12.30 1.33
N CYS A 188 -15.47 -11.93 2.26
CA CYS A 188 -14.03 -11.91 2.05
C CYS A 188 -13.31 -12.76 3.10
N ALA A 189 -12.51 -13.72 2.63
CA ALA A 189 -11.52 -14.36 3.48
C ALA A 189 -10.36 -13.40 3.73
N ILE A 190 -9.93 -12.73 2.65
CA ILE A 190 -8.87 -11.73 2.62
C ILE A 190 -9.33 -10.60 1.71
N ALA A 191 -9.01 -9.35 2.04
CA ALA A 191 -9.16 -8.22 1.15
C ALA A 191 -7.82 -7.52 0.94
N LEU A 192 -7.49 -7.17 -0.31
CA LEU A 192 -6.43 -6.23 -0.63
C LEU A 192 -7.11 -4.91 -0.95
N ALA A 193 -6.92 -3.90 -0.10
CA ALA A 193 -7.67 -2.64 -0.17
C ALA A 193 -6.90 -1.49 0.46
N GLY A 194 -7.45 -0.27 0.36
CA GLY A 194 -6.94 0.91 1.03
C GLY A 194 -7.39 1.01 2.49
N ASP A 195 -7.21 2.18 3.08
CA ASP A 195 -7.58 2.50 4.45
C ASP A 195 -9.11 2.59 4.67
N GLU A 196 -9.90 2.60 3.59
CA GLU A 196 -11.37 2.62 3.65
C GLU A 196 -11.96 1.41 4.37
N VAL A 197 -11.34 0.23 4.27
CA VAL A 197 -11.81 -0.96 4.99
C VAL A 197 -11.64 -0.76 6.49
N PHE A 198 -10.49 -0.24 6.94
CA PHE A 198 -10.29 0.10 8.35
C PHE A 198 -11.31 1.14 8.83
N LYS A 199 -11.50 2.24 8.08
CA LYS A 199 -12.49 3.28 8.42
C LYS A 199 -13.92 2.74 8.50
N SER A 200 -14.25 1.70 7.73
CA SER A 200 -15.56 1.05 7.74
C SER A 200 -15.80 0.13 8.95
N LEU A 201 -14.82 -0.09 9.81
CA LEU A 201 -14.98 -0.84 11.06
C LEU A 201 -15.68 -0.02 12.15
N GLY A 202 -15.81 1.31 12.00
CA GLY A 202 -16.45 2.18 13.00
C GLY A 202 -17.89 1.77 13.34
N ALA A 203 -18.37 2.14 14.53
CA ALA A 203 -19.61 1.64 15.14
C ALA A 203 -20.90 1.80 14.28
N SER A 204 -20.94 2.75 13.36
CA SER A 204 -22.08 3.04 12.47
C SER A 204 -21.80 2.73 10.99
N ARG A 205 -20.80 1.90 10.70
CA ARG A 205 -20.34 1.60 9.33
C ARG A 205 -20.57 0.13 8.96
N SER A 206 -20.39 -0.19 7.67
CA SER A 206 -20.78 -1.46 7.04
C SER A 206 -20.03 -2.70 7.56
N ASN A 207 -18.79 -2.55 8.05
CA ASN A 207 -17.97 -3.66 8.54
C ASN A 207 -17.83 -3.67 10.07
N ARG A 208 -18.69 -2.96 10.82
CA ARG A 208 -18.59 -2.84 12.28
C ARG A 208 -18.50 -4.18 13.03
N GLN A 209 -19.15 -5.22 12.50
CA GLN A 209 -19.14 -6.57 13.07
C GLN A 209 -17.76 -7.22 13.09
N PHE A 210 -16.81 -6.70 12.30
CA PHE A 210 -15.43 -7.20 12.23
C PHE A 210 -14.44 -6.35 13.05
N MET A 211 -14.92 -5.35 13.81
CA MET A 211 -14.08 -4.57 14.71
C MET A 211 -13.36 -5.50 15.70
N GLY A 212 -12.03 -5.35 15.80
CA GLY A 212 -11.17 -6.19 16.63
C GLY A 212 -10.99 -7.64 16.15
N GLN A 213 -11.53 -8.01 14.97
CA GLN A 213 -11.44 -9.37 14.42
C GLN A 213 -10.52 -9.49 13.20
N LEU A 214 -10.32 -8.39 12.48
CA LEU A 214 -9.42 -8.37 11.32
C LEU A 214 -7.99 -8.11 11.75
N SER A 215 -7.04 -8.77 11.09
CA SER A 215 -5.65 -8.34 11.07
C SER A 215 -5.37 -7.49 9.84
N MET A 216 -4.51 -6.49 10.01
CA MET A 216 -3.96 -5.70 8.92
C MET A 216 -2.50 -6.08 8.74
N SER A 217 -2.06 -6.16 7.49
CA SER A 217 -0.70 -6.58 7.16
C SER A 217 -0.22 -5.89 5.88
N PRO A 218 1.11 -5.75 5.70
CA PRO A 218 1.68 -5.44 4.40
C PRO A 218 1.22 -6.43 3.33
N LEU A 219 1.35 -6.03 2.07
CA LEU A 219 1.11 -6.95 0.96
C LEU A 219 2.16 -8.07 0.95
N PRO A 220 1.82 -9.25 0.40
CA PRO A 220 2.76 -10.36 0.33
C PRO A 220 4.06 -9.99 -0.40
N ALA A 221 5.14 -10.61 0.05
CA ALA A 221 6.49 -10.44 -0.48
C ALA A 221 6.80 -11.43 -1.62
N SER A 222 7.92 -11.19 -2.31
CA SER A 222 8.50 -12.13 -3.27
C SER A 222 9.87 -12.62 -2.82
N THR A 223 10.07 -13.94 -2.83
CA THR A 223 11.35 -14.60 -2.56
C THR A 223 12.27 -14.66 -3.78
N ASP A 224 11.71 -14.45 -4.98
CA ASP A 224 12.45 -14.35 -6.23
C ASP A 224 12.28 -12.94 -6.81
N VAL A 225 13.38 -12.37 -7.31
CA VAL A 225 13.46 -10.99 -7.77
C VAL A 225 14.21 -10.88 -9.10
N LEU A 226 14.04 -9.75 -9.78
CA LEU A 226 14.76 -9.44 -11.01
C LEU A 226 16.21 -9.05 -10.71
N ASP A 227 17.16 -9.81 -11.22
CA ASP A 227 18.53 -9.35 -11.39
C ASP A 227 18.63 -8.55 -12.69
N ARG A 228 18.89 -7.24 -12.58
CA ARG A 228 18.97 -6.34 -13.73
C ARG A 228 20.20 -6.56 -14.61
N SER A 229 21.25 -7.20 -14.08
CA SER A 229 22.46 -7.46 -14.87
C SER A 229 22.24 -8.59 -15.88
N THR A 230 21.42 -9.57 -15.52
CA THR A 230 21.11 -10.74 -16.35
C THR A 230 19.70 -10.69 -16.95
N MET A 231 18.85 -9.78 -16.45
CA MET A 231 17.42 -9.71 -16.74
C MET A 231 16.69 -11.03 -16.45
N GLN A 232 17.17 -11.79 -15.46
CA GLN A 232 16.60 -13.06 -15.03
C GLN A 232 15.94 -12.95 -13.66
N LEU A 233 15.00 -13.85 -13.42
CA LEU A 233 14.38 -14.06 -12.12
C LEU A 233 15.30 -14.97 -11.32
N VAL A 234 15.74 -14.51 -10.15
CA VAL A 234 16.68 -15.22 -9.28
C VAL A 234 16.22 -15.12 -7.82
N PRO A 235 16.69 -15.99 -6.93
CA PRO A 235 16.41 -15.86 -5.50
C PRO A 235 16.86 -14.51 -4.95
N CYS A 236 16.07 -13.95 -4.06
CA CYS A 236 16.38 -12.74 -3.32
C CYS A 236 17.54 -13.00 -2.35
N THR A 237 18.64 -12.27 -2.54
CA THR A 237 19.82 -12.31 -1.68
C THR A 237 20.03 -10.98 -0.98
N GLN A 238 20.89 -10.94 0.04
CA GLN A 238 21.18 -9.70 0.76
C GLN A 238 21.78 -8.63 -0.15
N GLU A 239 22.55 -9.03 -1.17
CA GLU A 239 23.16 -8.14 -2.14
C GLU A 239 22.14 -7.57 -3.12
N LEU A 240 21.21 -8.40 -3.60
CA LEU A 240 20.19 -8.00 -4.58
C LEU A 240 19.05 -7.23 -3.92
N CYS A 241 18.55 -7.71 -2.78
CA CYS A 241 17.45 -7.16 -2.01
C CYS A 241 17.97 -6.32 -0.83
N ASN A 242 18.87 -5.39 -1.12
CA ASN A 242 19.55 -4.60 -0.09
C ASN A 242 18.75 -3.40 0.42
N SER A 243 17.50 -3.22 -0.01
CA SER A 243 16.63 -2.18 0.52
C SER A 243 16.15 -2.51 1.94
N GLN A 244 15.77 -1.49 2.71
CA GLN A 244 15.12 -1.65 4.02
C GLN A 244 13.75 -2.37 3.97
N ARG A 245 13.35 -2.88 2.80
CA ARG A 245 12.07 -3.54 2.55
C ARG A 245 12.22 -5.06 2.37
N ALA A 246 13.44 -5.58 2.44
CA ALA A 246 13.65 -7.01 2.47
C ALA A 246 13.58 -7.53 3.92
N THR A 247 13.01 -8.70 4.10
CA THR A 247 12.87 -9.34 5.42
C THR A 247 12.98 -10.85 5.32
N GLN A 248 13.36 -11.50 6.42
CA GLN A 248 13.51 -12.95 6.49
C GLN A 248 12.15 -13.60 6.75
N LEU A 249 11.65 -14.35 5.76
CA LEU A 249 10.38 -15.06 5.76
C LEU A 249 10.61 -16.55 5.54
N GLY A 250 10.28 -17.38 6.53
CA GLY A 250 10.42 -18.84 6.43
C GLY A 250 11.86 -19.31 6.18
N GLY A 251 12.86 -18.54 6.62
CA GLY A 251 14.28 -18.83 6.38
C GLY A 251 14.81 -18.39 5.00
N GLN A 252 14.01 -17.65 4.24
CA GLN A 252 14.41 -17.06 2.96
C GLN A 252 14.25 -15.54 3.02
N LEU A 253 15.14 -14.81 2.37
CA LEU A 253 14.96 -13.38 2.22
C LEU A 253 13.85 -13.11 1.19
N ALA A 254 12.97 -12.17 1.49
CA ALA A 254 11.89 -11.78 0.59
C ALA A 254 11.75 -10.26 0.52
N ASN A 255 11.51 -9.75 -0.68
CA ASN A 255 11.32 -8.33 -0.94
C ASN A 255 9.84 -7.96 -0.84
N LEU A 256 9.50 -7.05 0.07
CA LEU A 256 8.13 -6.62 0.30
C LEU A 256 7.59 -5.78 -0.87
N SER A 257 6.28 -5.84 -1.09
CA SER A 257 5.59 -5.02 -2.10
C SER A 257 5.26 -3.62 -1.57
N PRO A 258 5.85 -2.55 -2.12
CA PRO A 258 5.37 -1.19 -1.93
C PRO A 258 4.28 -0.90 -2.98
N CYS A 259 3.02 -0.78 -2.57
CA CYS A 259 1.99 -0.36 -3.50
C CYS A 259 0.97 0.58 -2.86
N ARG A 260 0.44 1.48 -3.69
CA ARG A 260 -0.69 2.33 -3.34
C ARG A 260 -1.95 1.76 -3.98
N HIS A 261 -3.04 1.90 -3.25
CA HIS A 261 -4.34 1.42 -3.68
C HIS A 261 -5.03 2.40 -4.65
N ARG A 262 -4.58 3.66 -4.65
CA ARG A 262 -5.01 4.75 -5.57
C ARG A 262 -3.87 5.77 -5.73
N ALA A 263 -4.01 6.68 -6.69
CA ALA A 263 -3.10 7.81 -6.81
C ALA A 263 -3.14 8.69 -5.55
N SER A 264 -1.99 9.22 -5.13
CA SER A 264 -1.97 10.23 -4.06
C SER A 264 -2.55 11.54 -4.54
N VAL A 265 -3.16 12.27 -3.61
CA VAL A 265 -3.68 13.61 -3.83
C VAL A 265 -2.64 14.61 -3.35
N PHE A 266 -2.35 15.59 -4.21
CA PHE A 266 -1.42 16.67 -3.92
C PHE A 266 -2.14 18.01 -4.08
N LEU A 267 -1.78 18.95 -3.23
CA LEU A 267 -2.14 20.36 -3.40
C LEU A 267 -0.92 21.13 -3.88
N GLY A 268 -1.03 21.69 -5.09
CA GLY A 268 -0.04 22.60 -5.66
C GLY A 268 -0.57 24.03 -5.71
N MET A 269 0.32 25.00 -5.88
CA MET A 269 -0.03 26.40 -6.12
C MET A 269 0.14 26.71 -7.60
N SER A 270 -0.88 27.32 -8.22
CA SER A 270 -0.77 27.78 -9.60
C SER A 270 0.27 28.89 -9.73
N SER A 271 1.04 28.90 -10.83
CA SER A 271 1.97 29.98 -11.14
C SER A 271 1.28 31.33 -11.41
N GLN A 272 -0.05 31.33 -11.58
CA GLN A 272 -0.86 32.53 -11.79
C GLN A 272 -1.38 33.18 -10.51
N VAL A 273 -1.09 32.61 -9.33
CA VAL A 273 -1.53 33.21 -8.05
C VAL A 273 -0.87 34.61 -7.88
N PRO A 274 -1.65 35.68 -7.67
CA PRO A 274 -1.10 37.02 -7.44
C PRO A 274 -0.14 37.05 -6.25
N GLU A 275 0.93 37.84 -6.35
CA GLU A 275 1.99 37.92 -5.32
C GLU A 275 1.42 38.15 -3.91
N GLN A 276 0.42 39.02 -3.80
CA GLN A 276 -0.21 39.36 -2.51
C GLN A 276 -0.96 38.19 -1.87
N LEU A 277 -1.33 37.16 -2.65
CA LEU A 277 -2.09 36.01 -2.19
C LEU A 277 -1.25 34.75 -1.96
N LYS A 278 -0.01 34.70 -2.48
CA LYS A 278 0.83 33.50 -2.43
C LYS A 278 1.01 32.95 -1.00
N SER A 279 1.30 33.83 -0.03
CA SER A 279 1.44 33.41 1.36
C SER A 279 0.13 32.84 1.94
N ALA A 280 -1.01 33.48 1.66
CA ALA A 280 -2.31 33.00 2.12
C ALA A 280 -2.69 31.67 1.47
N THR A 281 -2.42 31.51 0.17
CA THR A 281 -2.63 30.26 -0.56
C THR A 281 -1.76 29.14 -0.02
N TYR A 282 -0.46 29.41 0.24
CA TYR A 282 0.42 28.43 0.87
C TYR A 282 -0.11 28.01 2.25
N ASN A 283 -0.50 28.97 3.09
CA ASN A 283 -1.02 28.67 4.42
C ASN A 283 -2.26 27.76 4.38
N LEU A 284 -3.15 27.96 3.39
CA LEU A 284 -4.30 27.09 3.19
C LEU A 284 -3.87 25.67 2.75
N ILE A 285 -2.93 25.57 1.80
CA ILE A 285 -2.39 24.29 1.34
C ILE A 285 -1.75 23.53 2.52
N ALA A 286 -0.90 24.20 3.28
CA ALA A 286 -0.20 23.65 4.42
C ALA A 286 -1.19 23.17 5.50
N PHE A 287 -2.22 23.97 5.80
CA PHE A 287 -3.26 23.61 6.76
C PHE A 287 -4.05 22.36 6.34
N ILE A 288 -4.40 22.22 5.05
CA ILE A 288 -5.08 21.02 4.55
C ILE A 288 -4.13 19.81 4.59
N GLY A 289 -2.84 20.00 4.29
CA GLY A 289 -1.81 18.97 4.43
C GLY A 289 -1.70 18.46 5.87
N LEU A 290 -1.69 19.36 6.86
CA LEU A 290 -1.67 19.02 8.29
C LEU A 290 -2.86 18.14 8.68
N LEU A 291 -4.09 18.56 8.37
CA LEU A 291 -5.31 17.82 8.72
C LEU A 291 -5.41 16.42 8.11
N ALA A 292 -4.64 16.17 7.05
CA ALA A 292 -4.70 14.94 6.31
C ALA A 292 -3.52 14.00 6.60
N LEU A 293 -2.45 14.52 7.20
CA LEU A 293 -1.35 13.75 7.81
C LEU A 293 -1.65 13.46 9.30
N GLU A 294 -2.28 14.40 10.01
CA GLU A 294 -2.83 14.20 11.34
C GLU A 294 -4.25 13.63 11.24
N GLY A 295 -4.33 12.30 11.13
CA GLY A 295 -5.52 11.58 11.59
C GLY A 295 -5.70 11.77 13.10
N GLY A 296 -6.19 12.94 13.51
CA GLY A 296 -6.59 13.28 14.86
C GLY A 296 -5.66 14.24 15.58
N GLN A 297 -6.13 15.49 15.75
CA GLN A 297 -5.84 16.23 16.97
C GLN A 297 -7.13 16.79 17.55
N ASP A 298 -7.33 16.51 18.84
CA ASP A 298 -7.76 17.50 19.82
C ASP A 298 -7.06 17.17 21.16
N PRO A 299 -6.94 18.10 22.12
CA PRO A 299 -5.66 18.63 22.55
C PRO A 299 -5.48 18.38 24.05
N ILE A 300 -5.24 17.15 24.46
CA ILE A 300 -4.78 16.83 25.82
C ILE A 300 -3.76 15.72 25.69
N GLN A 301 -2.50 16.06 25.97
CA GLN A 301 -1.39 15.18 26.31
C GLN A 301 -1.66 13.69 26.06
N GLN A 302 -1.41 13.21 24.85
CA GLN A 302 -0.88 11.86 24.62
C GLN A 302 -0.54 11.68 23.14
N PRO A 303 0.71 11.33 22.79
CA PRO A 303 1.06 10.96 21.43
C PRO A 303 0.17 9.80 20.98
N GLY A 304 -0.17 9.77 19.68
CA GLY A 304 -1.12 8.89 19.00
C GLY A 304 -0.86 7.38 19.07
N LEU A 305 -0.47 6.86 20.23
CA LEU A 305 -0.32 5.46 20.61
C LEU A 305 -1.49 5.00 21.51
N ASN A 306 -2.06 5.88 22.34
CA ASN A 306 -3.06 5.49 23.34
C ASN A 306 -4.50 5.45 22.79
N ALA A 307 -4.84 6.23 21.77
CA ALA A 307 -6.15 6.17 21.10
C ALA A 307 -6.35 4.85 20.32
N TRP A 308 -5.27 4.23 19.84
CA TRP A 308 -5.31 2.96 19.10
C TRP A 308 -5.47 1.76 20.02
N ARG A 309 -4.81 1.80 21.19
CA ARG A 309 -4.97 0.80 22.26
C ARG A 309 -6.35 0.84 22.92
N SER A 310 -6.94 2.02 23.11
CA SER A 310 -8.28 2.14 23.72
C SER A 310 -9.41 1.60 22.84
N GLN A 311 -9.15 1.42 21.54
CA GLN A 311 -10.05 0.75 20.58
C GLN A 311 -9.71 -0.73 20.34
N GLY A 312 -8.82 -1.32 21.14
CA GLY A 312 -8.52 -2.75 21.12
C GLY A 312 -7.45 -3.19 20.11
N TYR A 313 -6.74 -2.26 19.46
CA TYR A 313 -5.69 -2.58 18.49
C TYR A 313 -4.30 -2.53 19.15
N ASN A 314 -3.54 -3.62 19.03
CA ASN A 314 -2.18 -3.72 19.54
C ASN A 314 -1.16 -3.65 18.38
N TYR A 315 -0.39 -2.56 18.34
CA TYR A 315 0.61 -2.32 17.30
C TYR A 315 1.81 -3.29 17.35
N SER A 316 1.97 -4.06 18.44
CA SER A 316 3.00 -5.12 18.51
C SER A 316 2.77 -6.27 17.52
N ASP A 317 1.65 -6.25 16.80
CA ASP A 317 1.32 -7.22 15.76
C ASP A 317 1.70 -6.72 14.34
N VAL A 318 2.26 -5.52 14.20
CA VAL A 318 2.63 -4.89 12.90
C VAL A 318 4.12 -4.51 12.82
N VAL A 319 4.92 -4.85 13.84
CA VAL A 319 6.39 -4.70 13.82
C VAL A 319 7.06 -6.02 14.11
#